data_AF-A0A7J5VYV4-F1
#
_entry.id   AF-A0A7J5VYV4-F1
#
_cell.length_a   1.000
_cell.length_b   1.000
_cell.length_c   1.000
_cell.angle_alpha   90.00
_cell.angle_beta   90.00
_cell.angle_gamma   90.00
#
_symmetry.space_group_name_H-M   'P 1'
#
loop_
_entity.id
_entity.type
_entity.pdbx_description
1 polymer ?
#
loop_
_entity_poly.entity_id
_entity_poly.type
_entity_poly.pdbx_seq_one_letter_code
_entity_poly.pdbx_strand_id
1 'polypeptide(L)'
;MKRISAIAGLILFLLTISPGCNRSAKHADGAEVIPRDMMVRIMTDIEITEASLRFLQSKVNKDSLNKISEQAFDSLYSFHKITPAQFNKNLDMYQEDLADFEKMMDEVMLAITKAKDSLSNTPEIKTDTVVIVKK
;
A
#
# COMPACT_ATOMS: atom_id res chain seq x y z
N MET A 1 9.79 52.65 21.46
CA MET A 1 10.13 51.72 20.36
C MET A 1 10.80 50.45 20.90
N LYS A 2 10.08 49.58 21.64
CA LYS A 2 10.64 48.32 22.18
C LYS A 2 9.71 47.11 22.05
N ARG A 3 8.53 47.25 21.42
CA ARG A 3 7.52 46.18 21.31
C ARG A 3 7.38 45.56 19.92
N ILE A 4 8.09 46.08 18.92
CA ILE A 4 8.02 45.59 17.53
C ILE A 4 9.03 44.44 17.30
N SER A 5 10.15 44.41 18.03
CA SER A 5 11.16 43.32 17.91
C SER A 5 10.67 41.95 18.41
N ALA A 6 9.68 41.89 19.31
CA ALA A 6 9.18 40.61 19.83
C ALA A 6 8.25 39.88 18.85
N ILE A 7 7.54 40.62 17.99
CA ILE A 7 6.58 40.06 17.03
C ILE A 7 7.31 39.55 15.78
N ALA A 8 8.39 40.23 15.37
CA ALA A 8 9.23 39.80 14.25
C ALA A 8 9.95 38.45 14.52
N GLY A 9 10.27 38.14 15.79
CA GLY A 9 10.89 36.86 16.17
C GLY A 9 9.93 35.68 16.15
N LEU A 10 8.65 35.89 16.49
CA LEU A 10 7.64 34.82 16.53
C LEU A 10 7.21 34.38 15.12
N ILE A 11 7.17 35.30 14.16
CA ILE A 11 6.80 35.02 12.76
C ILE A 11 7.92 34.24 12.04
N LEU A 12 9.17 34.43 12.43
CA LEU A 12 10.32 33.72 11.83
C LEU A 12 10.43 32.25 12.29
N PHE A 13 9.86 31.90 13.45
CA PHE A 13 9.91 30.53 13.99
C PHE A 13 8.84 29.60 13.40
N LEU A 14 7.79 30.15 12.77
CA LEU A 14 6.68 29.39 12.19
C LEU A 14 6.92 28.90 10.74
N LEU A 15 8.02 29.32 10.11
CA LEU A 15 8.33 28.98 8.71
C LEU A 15 9.27 27.77 8.52
N THR A 16 9.77 27.15 9.59
CA THR A 16 10.79 26.09 9.49
C THR A 16 10.26 24.66 9.71
N ILE A 17 8.95 24.47 9.90
CA ILE A 17 8.37 23.13 10.01
C ILE A 17 7.83 22.72 8.63
N SER A 18 8.73 22.47 7.68
CA SER A 18 8.39 21.57 6.58
C SER A 18 8.32 20.16 7.15
N PRO A 19 7.22 19.41 7.03
CA PRO A 19 7.32 17.96 7.14
C PRO A 19 8.23 17.52 5.99
N GLY A 20 9.50 17.26 6.31
CA GLY A 20 10.44 16.62 5.42
C GLY A 20 9.87 15.25 5.05
N CYS A 21 9.11 15.21 3.96
CA CYS A 21 8.73 13.99 3.30
C CYS A 21 10.06 13.37 2.83
N ASN A 22 10.55 12.38 3.58
CA ASN A 22 11.79 11.70 3.27
C ASN A 22 11.57 10.80 2.05
N ARG A 23 11.37 11.41 0.87
CA ARG A 23 11.37 10.73 -0.42
C ARG A 23 12.83 10.51 -0.81
N SER A 24 13.47 9.55 -0.15
CA SER A 24 14.58 8.84 -0.77
C SER A 24 13.99 7.64 -1.51
N ALA A 25 13.51 7.90 -2.74
CA ALA A 25 13.46 6.84 -3.74
C ALA A 25 14.89 6.64 -4.24
N LYS A 26 15.72 6.00 -3.43
CA LYS A 26 16.96 5.40 -3.90
C LYS A 26 16.66 3.91 -4.03
N HIS A 27 16.43 3.46 -5.25
CA HIS A 27 16.51 2.04 -5.56
C HIS A 27 17.98 1.64 -5.38
N ALA A 28 18.30 1.19 -4.17
CA ALA A 28 19.60 0.63 -3.85
C ALA A 28 19.47 -0.89 -3.89
N ASP A 29 20.17 -1.49 -4.84
CA ASP A 29 20.51 -2.91 -4.87
C ASP A 29 21.44 -3.25 -3.70
N GLY A 30 20.92 -3.17 -2.48
CA GLY A 30 21.72 -3.19 -1.26
C GLY A 30 20.89 -3.24 0.01
N ALA A 31 20.34 -4.42 0.31
CA ALA A 31 19.96 -4.90 1.64
C ALA A 31 19.29 -3.89 2.60
N GLU A 32 18.44 -2.99 2.11
CA GLU A 32 17.64 -2.15 2.98
C GLU A 32 16.50 -3.00 3.54
N VAL A 33 16.50 -3.15 4.86
CA VAL A 33 15.46 -3.84 5.61
C VAL A 33 14.14 -3.10 5.37
N ILE A 34 13.16 -3.78 4.79
CA ILE A 34 11.80 -3.26 4.64
C ILE A 34 11.24 -3.10 6.05
N PRO A 35 10.84 -1.89 6.49
CA PRO A 35 10.27 -1.70 7.83
C PRO A 35 9.03 -2.56 8.05
N ARG A 36 8.81 -3.01 9.29
CA ARG A 36 7.74 -3.95 9.63
C ARG A 36 6.35 -3.45 9.22
N ASP A 37 6.06 -2.18 9.46
CA ASP A 37 4.80 -1.55 9.09
C ASP A 37 4.62 -1.48 7.56
N MET A 38 5.70 -1.29 6.82
CA MET A 38 5.70 -1.36 5.35
C MET A 38 5.49 -2.81 4.89
N MET A 39 6.12 -3.79 5.53
CA MET A 39 5.93 -5.21 5.22
C MET A 39 4.47 -5.63 5.41
N VAL A 40 3.82 -5.25 6.51
CA VAL A 40 2.38 -5.49 6.74
C VAL A 40 1.54 -4.93 5.59
N ARG A 41 1.83 -3.72 5.09
CA ARG A 41 1.10 -3.12 3.96
C ARG A 41 1.34 -3.87 2.65
N ILE A 42 2.59 -4.21 2.35
CA ILE A 42 2.94 -4.97 1.14
C ILE A 42 2.24 -6.33 1.14
N MET A 43 2.32 -7.06 2.26
CA MET A 43 1.67 -8.37 2.40
C MET A 43 0.15 -8.25 2.29
N THR A 44 -0.44 -7.22 2.89
CA THR A 44 -1.88 -6.93 2.73
C THR A 44 -2.27 -6.77 1.25
N ASP A 45 -1.50 -5.98 0.49
CA ASP A 45 -1.77 -5.77 -0.93
C ASP A 45 -1.52 -7.02 -1.77
N ILE A 46 -0.53 -7.84 -1.40
CA ILE A 46 -0.26 -9.14 -2.04
C ILE A 46 -1.47 -10.05 -1.86
N GLU A 47 -1.98 -10.21 -0.65
CA GLU A 47 -3.15 -11.06 -0.36
C GLU A 47 -4.40 -10.61 -1.11
N ILE A 48 -4.65 -9.30 -1.16
CA ILE A 48 -5.77 -8.72 -1.93
C ILE A 48 -5.59 -8.96 -3.43
N THR A 49 -4.37 -8.82 -3.94
CA THR A 49 -4.03 -9.07 -5.35
C THR A 49 -4.22 -10.54 -5.70
N GLU A 50 -3.73 -11.45 -4.86
CA GLU A 50 -3.94 -12.90 -5.02
C GLU A 50 -5.41 -13.26 -5.01
N ALA A 51 -6.19 -12.75 -4.05
CA ALA A 51 -7.63 -12.98 -3.98
C ALA A 51 -8.34 -12.52 -5.27
N SER A 52 -7.92 -11.37 -5.80
CA SER A 52 -8.44 -10.81 -7.06
C SER A 52 -8.09 -11.71 -8.26
N LEU A 53 -6.85 -12.20 -8.34
CA LEU A 53 -6.41 -13.11 -9.39
C LEU A 53 -7.13 -14.46 -9.32
N ARG A 54 -7.33 -15.02 -8.12
CA ARG A 54 -8.11 -16.25 -7.91
C ARG A 54 -9.56 -16.08 -8.35
N PHE A 55 -10.17 -14.93 -8.09
CA PHE A 55 -11.50 -14.63 -8.61
C PHE A 55 -11.54 -14.58 -10.15
N LEU A 56 -10.52 -13.99 -10.77
CA LEU A 56 -10.40 -13.91 -12.23
C LEU A 56 -10.09 -15.25 -12.89
N GLN A 57 -9.44 -16.19 -12.20
CA GLN A 57 -9.03 -17.48 -12.76
C GLN A 57 -10.18 -18.27 -13.42
N SER A 58 -11.41 -18.13 -12.92
CA SER A 58 -12.61 -18.77 -13.49
C SER A 58 -13.22 -18.02 -14.69
N LYS A 59 -12.76 -16.81 -14.99
CA LYS A 59 -13.38 -15.85 -15.93
C LYS A 59 -12.52 -15.58 -17.16
N VAL A 60 -11.24 -15.90 -17.11
CA VAL A 60 -10.28 -15.64 -18.19
C VAL A 60 -9.49 -16.91 -18.53
N ASN A 61 -8.96 -16.99 -19.75
CA ASN A 61 -8.08 -18.09 -20.13
C ASN A 61 -6.71 -17.98 -19.43
N LYS A 62 -5.95 -19.08 -19.45
CA LYS A 62 -4.66 -19.19 -18.75
C LYS A 62 -3.63 -18.16 -19.21
N ASP A 63 -3.48 -17.92 -20.52
CA ASP A 63 -2.47 -17.00 -21.04
C ASP A 63 -2.79 -15.55 -20.65
N SER A 64 -4.06 -15.17 -20.75
CA SER A 64 -4.56 -13.89 -20.23
C SER A 64 -4.34 -13.76 -18.73
N LEU A 65 -4.63 -14.80 -17.95
CA LEU A 65 -4.43 -14.80 -16.50
C LEU A 65 -2.96 -14.58 -16.13
N ASN A 66 -2.04 -15.29 -16.80
CA ASN A 66 -0.61 -15.15 -16.56
C ASN A 66 -0.14 -13.72 -16.80
N LYS A 67 -0.54 -13.11 -17.92
CA LYS A 67 -0.20 -11.73 -18.24
C LYS A 67 -0.77 -10.73 -17.22
N ILE A 68 -2.02 -10.93 -16.80
CA ILE A 68 -2.66 -10.08 -15.77
C ILE A 68 -1.92 -10.24 -14.44
N SER A 69 -1.55 -11.47 -14.06
CA SER A 69 -0.81 -11.75 -12.84
C SER A 69 0.55 -11.06 -12.84
N GLU A 70 1.33 -11.21 -13.91
CA GLU A 70 2.63 -10.54 -14.06
C GLU A 70 2.49 -9.02 -13.91
N GLN A 71 1.56 -8.41 -14.65
CA GLN A 71 1.32 -6.98 -14.59
C GLN A 71 0.85 -6.49 -13.22
N ALA A 72 0.02 -7.28 -12.53
CA ALA A 72 -0.49 -6.94 -11.21
C ALA A 72 0.65 -6.89 -10.18
N PHE A 73 1.50 -7.92 -10.14
CA PHE A 73 2.62 -7.96 -9.20
C PHE A 73 3.72 -6.97 -9.56
N ASP A 74 4.03 -6.76 -10.85
CA ASP A 74 4.95 -5.70 -11.29
C ASP A 74 4.49 -4.32 -10.81
N SER A 75 3.20 -4.03 -10.96
CA SER A 75 2.60 -2.78 -10.50
C SER A 75 2.64 -2.65 -8.98
N LEU A 76 2.36 -3.74 -8.24
CA LEU A 76 2.41 -3.77 -6.78
C LEU A 76 3.81 -3.47 -6.26
N TYR A 77 4.83 -4.16 -6.77
CA TYR A 77 6.22 -3.93 -6.35
C TYR A 77 6.70 -2.54 -6.73
N SER A 78 6.32 -2.05 -7.92
CA SER A 78 6.61 -0.67 -8.33
C SER A 78 5.93 0.36 -7.45
N PHE A 79 4.70 0.12 -7.00
CA PHE A 79 3.96 1.03 -6.11
C PHE A 79 4.65 1.16 -4.75
N HIS A 80 5.09 0.04 -4.18
CA HIS A 80 5.85 0.01 -2.92
C HIS A 80 7.33 0.35 -3.08
N LYS A 81 7.81 0.56 -4.31
CA LYS A 81 9.20 0.88 -4.66
C LYS A 81 10.22 -0.17 -4.20
N ILE A 82 9.82 -1.43 -4.23
CA ILE A 82 10.66 -2.57 -3.87
C ILE A 82 10.84 -3.50 -5.07
N THR A 83 11.80 -4.41 -4.99
CA THR A 83 11.93 -5.51 -5.97
C THR A 83 11.37 -6.81 -5.38
N PRO A 84 10.97 -7.79 -6.23
CA PRO A 84 10.56 -9.11 -5.75
C PRO A 84 11.64 -9.79 -4.90
N ALA A 85 12.92 -9.66 -5.28
CA ALA A 85 14.04 -10.22 -4.53
C ALA A 85 14.20 -9.55 -3.15
N GLN A 86 13.99 -8.24 -3.06
CA GLN A 86 14.02 -7.50 -1.79
C GLN A 86 12.89 -7.94 -0.87
N PHE A 87 11.67 -8.12 -1.41
CA PHE A 87 10.53 -8.65 -0.66
C PHE A 87 10.85 -10.02 -0.08
N ASN A 88 11.24 -10.98 -0.93
CA ASN A 88 11.51 -12.36 -0.51
C ASN A 88 12.60 -12.43 0.57
N LYS A 89 13.71 -11.70 0.38
CA LYS A 89 14.80 -11.66 1.37
C LYS A 89 14.33 -11.11 2.73
N ASN A 90 13.48 -10.08 2.74
CA ASN A 90 12.96 -9.53 3.98
C ASN A 90 11.89 -10.42 4.61
N LEU A 91 11.09 -11.11 3.80
CA LEU A 91 10.13 -12.10 4.29
C LEU A 91 10.86 -13.22 5.05
N ASP A 92 11.93 -13.77 4.45
CA ASP A 92 12.76 -14.80 5.10
C ASP A 92 13.31 -14.30 6.45
N MET A 93 13.80 -13.06 6.50
CA MET A 93 14.29 -12.43 7.74
C MET A 93 13.20 -12.32 8.81
N TYR A 94 11.98 -11.91 8.43
CA TYR A 94 10.87 -11.82 9.39
C TYR A 94 10.38 -13.18 9.89
N GLN A 95 10.56 -14.23 9.10
CA GLN A 95 10.20 -15.60 9.48
C GLN A 95 11.18 -16.25 10.47
N GLU A 96 12.33 -15.63 10.75
CA GLU A 96 13.29 -16.13 11.75
C GLU A 96 12.72 -16.09 13.19
N ASP A 97 11.87 -15.11 13.50
CA ASP A 97 11.12 -15.05 14.76
C ASP A 97 9.63 -15.33 14.50
N LEU A 98 9.25 -16.60 14.62
CA LEU A 98 7.89 -17.06 14.36
C LEU A 98 6.84 -16.36 15.24
N ALA A 99 7.19 -15.97 16.47
CA ALA A 99 6.23 -15.34 17.38
C ALA A 99 5.97 -13.87 17.00
N ASP A 100 6.98 -13.15 16.49
CA ASP A 100 6.74 -11.82 15.92
C ASP A 100 6.07 -11.89 14.54
N PHE A 101 6.43 -12.88 13.74
CA PHE A 101 5.82 -13.12 12.43
C PHE A 101 4.31 -13.42 12.54
N GLU A 102 3.90 -14.24 13.50
CA GLU A 102 2.48 -14.50 13.78
C GLU A 102 1.70 -13.20 14.06
N LYS A 103 2.26 -12.32 14.92
CA LYS A 103 1.66 -11.01 15.19
C LYS A 103 1.60 -10.13 13.95
N MET A 104 2.61 -10.22 13.08
CA MET A 104 2.60 -9.50 11.80
C MET A 104 1.45 -9.99 10.91
N MET A 105 1.21 -11.30 10.85
CA MET A 105 0.09 -11.88 10.11
C MET A 105 -1.27 -11.48 10.69
N ASP A 106 -1.40 -11.40 12.02
CA ASP A 106 -2.60 -10.84 12.66
C ASP A 106 -2.88 -9.40 12.22
N GLU A 107 -1.83 -8.57 12.11
CA GLU A 107 -1.95 -7.21 11.61
C GLU A 107 -2.34 -7.15 10.13
N VAL A 108 -1.80 -8.06 9.30
CA VAL A 108 -2.21 -8.21 7.90
C VAL A 108 -3.70 -8.58 7.81
N MET A 109 -4.16 -9.58 8.56
CA MET A 109 -5.58 -9.97 8.59
C MET A 109 -6.49 -8.82 9.05
N LEU A 110 -6.05 -8.06 10.06
CA LEU A 110 -6.78 -6.90 10.54
C LEU A 110 -6.87 -5.79 9.48
N ALA A 111 -5.78 -5.56 8.74
CA ALA A 111 -5.75 -4.59 7.66
C ALA A 111 -6.68 -4.98 6.50
N ILE A 112 -6.66 -6.26 6.09
CA ILE A 112 -7.60 -6.81 5.09
C ILE A 112 -9.05 -6.64 5.56
N THR A 113 -9.34 -6.96 6.82
CA THR A 113 -10.69 -6.81 7.39
C THR A 113 -11.16 -5.36 7.34
N LYS A 114 -10.31 -4.41 7.74
CA LYS A 114 -10.63 -2.97 7.65
C LYS A 114 -10.86 -2.52 6.21
N ALA A 115 -10.07 -3.03 5.26
CA ALA A 115 -10.26 -2.72 3.83
C ALA A 115 -11.62 -3.23 3.34
N LYS A 116 -12.00 -4.46 3.69
CA LYS A 116 -13.32 -5.04 3.38
C LYS A 116 -14.45 -4.21 3.99
N ASP A 117 -14.34 -3.84 5.26
CA ASP A 117 -15.38 -3.09 5.97
C ASP A 117 -15.55 -1.68 5.39
N SER A 118 -14.45 -1.06 4.93
CA SER A 118 -14.49 0.24 4.25
C SER A 118 -15.28 0.18 2.94
N LEU A 119 -15.21 -0.95 2.22
CA LEU A 119 -16.01 -1.17 1.01
C LEU A 119 -17.50 -1.41 1.34
N SER A 120 -17.80 -2.19 2.38
CA SER A 120 -19.17 -2.54 2.76
C SER A 120 -19.99 -1.35 3.28
N ASN A 121 -19.35 -0.30 3.77
CA ASN A 121 -20.00 0.91 4.28
C ASN A 121 -20.21 2.00 3.21
N THR A 122 -19.81 1.74 1.96
CA THR A 122 -20.10 2.63 0.84
C THR A 122 -21.53 2.34 0.35
N PRO A 123 -22.45 3.33 0.31
CA PRO A 123 -23.81 3.09 -0.18
C PRO A 123 -23.76 2.58 -1.63
N GLU A 124 -24.39 1.44 -1.90
CA GLU A 124 -24.51 0.90 -3.25
C GLU A 124 -25.17 1.95 -4.16
N ILE A 125 -24.43 2.47 -5.13
CA ILE A 125 -25.01 3.26 -6.22
C ILE A 125 -25.84 2.27 -7.05
N LYS A 126 -27.15 2.19 -6.78
CA LYS A 126 -28.10 1.50 -7.64
C LYS A 126 -28.10 2.21 -8.99
N THR A 127 -27.42 1.65 -9.98
CA THR A 127 -27.50 2.07 -11.38
C THR A 127 -28.85 1.66 -11.98
N ASP A 128 -29.94 2.18 -11.42
CA ASP A 128 -31.31 2.01 -11.93
C ASP A 128 -31.73 3.27 -12.71
N THR A 129 -30.89 3.85 -13.57
CA THR A 129 -31.39 4.73 -14.65
C THR A 129 -30.33 4.96 -15.73
N VAL A 130 -30.21 4.02 -16.66
CA VAL A 130 -29.86 4.39 -18.04
C VAL A 130 -31.13 4.24 -18.85
N VAL A 131 -31.89 5.33 -18.96
CA VAL A 131 -32.92 5.43 -19.99
C VAL A 131 -32.17 5.40 -21.32
N ILE A 132 -32.22 4.26 -22.01
CA ILE A 132 -31.84 4.19 -23.42
C ILE A 132 -32.90 4.99 -24.17
N VAL A 133 -32.65 6.28 -24.38
CA VAL A 133 -33.39 7.06 -25.38
C VAL A 133 -32.91 6.56 -26.74
N LYS A 134 -33.66 5.62 -27.32
CA LYS A 134 -33.52 5.30 -28.75
C LYS A 134 -33.90 6.56 -29.54
N LYS A 135 -32.99 7.02 -30.40
CA LYS A 135 -33.27 7.99 -31.45
C LYS A 135 -33.47 7.23 -32.76
#